data_AF-A0A8X7Q2V9-F1
#
_entry.id   AF-A0A8X7Q2V9-F1
#
_cell.length_a   1.000
_cell.length_b   1.000
_cell.length_c   1.000
_cell.angle_alpha   90.00
_cell.angle_beta   90.00
_cell.angle_gamma   90.00
#
_symmetry.space_group_name_H-M   'P 1'
#
loop_
_entity.id
_entity.type
_entity.pdbx_description
1 polymer ?
#
loop_
_entity_poly.entity_id
_entity_poly.type
_entity_poly.pdbx_seq_one_letter_code
_entity_poly.pdbx_strand_id
1 'polypeptide(L)'
;MLEVLSGKKLMNGNFDGGEFADGDTSGDRSAGARATALRATCSVCSYSRLVMVLIRVGGVKIRWLQLERLFSTSNHLGSLMMFTLVLALVTGLEELSCLKRLIPVTDDFINCLHENTNVDFPLLETFFAPERNVSIYKEVLESTAHNLRYLTESMPKPGFIFKPVHESHVQASVICSNQLGLHFRVRSGGHDYEGLSYVSLVETPFIMIDMSKLRQINVDIEDNSAWVQTGATIGELYYRIAEKSKIHGFPGGLCSSVGIGGHITGGGDGTLLRKYGLAADNVLDAIIVNADGKLLNRAAMGEDLFWAIRGGGGGSFGVILSWKVKLVPVPETLTMFSVSKTLEQDPETKILSKWQRISDKLVEDLFLRVLFRVAGDKTLTLEYKGQFLGEKGTLMEVMKDFPELGLTREDCIEVSWIESVLSNAGFPTNSPLEVLLDPNSTPFRLHYFKAKSDFATKPIPAFGLKGMFKILVEENTSSMFMIPYGGMMAKIPESETPFAHRKGTIFKIHYATISSEEDGKSSNKRMKWIRDIYSYMTPYVSSNPRQAYVNYRDLDLGMNKKDSKANLIKAQTWGAQYFKNNFNRLVKIKTKVDPENFFRHEQSIPPLPYSKRLSSW
;
A
#
# COMPACT_ATOMS: atom_id res chain seq x y z
N MET A 1 13.64 -22.98 -37.87
CA MET A 1 13.17 -23.88 -38.94
C MET A 1 11.95 -23.22 -39.55
N LEU A 2 12.08 -22.68 -40.78
CA LEU A 2 11.06 -22.14 -41.72
C LEU A 2 10.10 -21.07 -41.16
N GLU A 3 10.16 -19.76 -41.44
CA GLU A 3 10.35 -18.96 -42.68
C GLU A 3 9.21 -19.06 -43.69
N VAL A 4 8.53 -17.92 -43.96
CA VAL A 4 7.92 -17.37 -45.21
C VAL A 4 7.36 -15.98 -44.79
N LEU A 5 8.07 -14.85 -45.02
CA LEU A 5 8.05 -13.94 -46.19
C LEU A 5 6.66 -13.34 -46.50
N SER A 6 6.45 -12.11 -46.98
CA SER A 6 7.12 -10.80 -47.04
C SER A 6 6.13 -9.88 -47.78
N GLY A 7 6.16 -8.55 -47.58
CA GLY A 7 5.39 -7.64 -48.45
C GLY A 7 5.36 -6.18 -48.01
N LYS A 8 6.36 -5.40 -48.45
CA LYS A 8 6.48 -3.93 -48.33
C LYS A 8 5.70 -3.20 -49.43
N LYS A 9 5.21 -1.98 -49.14
CA LYS A 9 5.36 -0.70 -49.90
C LYS A 9 4.52 0.38 -49.18
N LEU A 10 5.09 1.42 -48.54
CA LEU A 10 5.65 2.68 -49.08
C LEU A 10 4.74 3.45 -50.05
N MET A 11 4.24 4.61 -49.60
CA MET A 11 3.99 5.81 -50.41
C MET A 11 4.19 7.06 -49.54
N ASN A 12 5.09 7.92 -50.00
CA ASN A 12 5.36 9.27 -49.54
C ASN A 12 4.27 10.24 -50.00
N GLY A 13 4.14 11.37 -49.31
CA GLY A 13 3.44 12.56 -49.80
C GLY A 13 3.72 13.77 -48.91
N ASN A 14 4.80 14.51 -49.23
CA ASN A 14 4.99 15.91 -48.81
C ASN A 14 4.11 16.81 -49.68
N PHE A 15 3.57 17.89 -49.12
CA PHE A 15 3.44 19.19 -49.80
C PHE A 15 3.44 20.33 -48.78
N ASP A 16 4.10 21.40 -49.19
CA ASP A 16 4.56 22.60 -48.47
C ASP A 16 3.46 23.61 -48.09
N GLY A 17 3.80 24.44 -47.08
CA GLY A 17 3.93 25.89 -47.27
C GLY A 17 2.76 26.80 -46.84
N GLY A 18 3.07 27.79 -45.99
CA GLY A 18 2.32 29.04 -45.90
C GLY A 18 2.19 29.66 -44.50
N GLU A 19 3.18 30.46 -44.10
CA GLU A 19 3.02 31.53 -43.09
C GLU A 19 2.10 32.63 -43.61
N PHE A 20 1.30 33.28 -42.75
CA PHE A 20 1.11 34.73 -42.71
C PHE A 20 0.47 35.17 -41.39
N ALA A 21 0.89 36.34 -40.92
CA ALA A 21 0.65 36.94 -39.62
C ALA A 21 -0.54 37.92 -39.58
N ASP A 22 -0.82 38.37 -38.35
CA ASP A 22 -1.41 39.64 -37.90
C ASP A 22 -2.90 39.94 -38.09
N GLY A 23 -3.49 40.54 -37.05
CA GLY A 23 -4.68 41.38 -37.17
C GLY A 23 -5.59 41.46 -35.95
N ASP A 24 -5.16 42.22 -34.94
CA ASP A 24 -6.02 42.78 -33.88
C ASP A 24 -7.11 43.69 -34.50
N THR A 25 -8.34 43.71 -33.94
CA THR A 25 -9.13 44.94 -33.76
C THR A 25 -10.44 44.71 -32.98
N SER A 26 -10.72 45.73 -32.18
CA SER A 26 -11.79 45.97 -31.19
C SER A 26 -13.18 46.29 -31.78
N GLY A 27 -14.23 46.19 -30.94
CA GLY A 27 -15.34 47.16 -31.00
C GLY A 27 -16.79 46.66 -30.82
N ASP A 28 -17.22 46.51 -29.56
CA ASP A 28 -18.40 47.15 -28.93
C ASP A 28 -19.87 46.88 -29.37
N ARG A 29 -20.73 46.79 -28.33
CA ARG A 29 -22.21 46.99 -28.20
C ARG A 29 -23.22 45.90 -28.61
N SER A 30 -23.85 45.28 -27.60
CA SER A 30 -25.14 45.71 -27.00
C SER A 30 -26.01 44.56 -26.50
N ALA A 31 -26.85 44.90 -25.52
CA ALA A 31 -27.61 44.05 -24.61
C ALA A 31 -28.73 43.20 -25.23
N GLY A 32 -29.02 42.07 -24.59
CA GLY A 32 -30.25 41.29 -24.78
C GLY A 32 -30.36 40.14 -23.80
N ALA A 33 -30.97 40.38 -22.64
CA ALA A 33 -31.30 39.34 -21.67
C ALA A 33 -32.31 38.33 -22.26
N ARG A 34 -32.05 37.03 -22.11
CA ARG A 34 -33.08 35.98 -22.10
C ARG A 34 -32.54 34.70 -21.45
N ALA A 35 -33.33 34.18 -20.51
CA ALA A 35 -33.11 32.95 -19.78
C ALA A 35 -32.97 31.75 -20.72
N THR A 36 -32.11 30.78 -20.39
CA THR A 36 -32.13 29.46 -21.02
C THR A 36 -31.79 28.38 -20.00
N ALA A 37 -32.74 27.47 -19.81
CA ALA A 37 -32.62 26.31 -18.97
C ALA A 37 -31.64 25.28 -19.57
N LEU A 38 -30.84 24.65 -18.71
CA LEU A 38 -30.07 23.46 -19.05
C LEU A 38 -31.02 22.31 -19.44
N ARG A 39 -30.84 21.77 -20.65
CA ARG A 39 -31.20 20.38 -20.97
C ARG A 39 -29.95 19.66 -21.43
N ALA A 40 -29.55 18.66 -20.64
CA ALA A 40 -28.56 17.67 -21.01
C ALA A 40 -29.13 16.77 -22.12
N THR A 41 -28.45 16.72 -23.26
CA THR A 41 -28.70 15.75 -24.33
C THR A 41 -27.84 14.51 -24.10
N CYS A 42 -28.47 13.37 -23.86
CA CYS A 42 -27.84 12.05 -23.88
C CYS A 42 -27.99 11.49 -25.30
N SER A 43 -26.87 11.30 -25.99
CA SER A 43 -26.80 10.60 -27.28
C SER A 43 -26.45 9.14 -27.02
N VAL A 44 -27.36 8.22 -27.34
CA VAL A 44 -27.07 6.78 -27.44
C VAL A 44 -27.28 6.38 -28.90
N CYS A 45 -26.16 6.10 -29.59
CA CYS A 45 -26.17 5.47 -30.89
C CYS A 45 -25.77 3.99 -30.72
N SER A 46 -26.72 3.13 -31.08
CA SER A 46 -26.64 1.73 -31.54
C SER A 46 -25.28 1.04 -31.56
N TYR A 47 -25.19 -0.14 -30.93
CA TYR A 47 -24.69 -1.34 -31.62
C TYR A 47 -25.30 -2.61 -30.99
N SER A 48 -26.02 -3.33 -31.83
CA SER A 48 -26.71 -4.59 -31.56
C SER A 48 -25.74 -5.73 -31.27
N ARG A 49 -25.89 -6.39 -30.11
CA ARG A 49 -25.57 -7.82 -29.95
C ARG A 49 -26.60 -8.47 -29.04
N LEU A 50 -27.45 -9.31 -29.63
CA LEU A 50 -28.27 -10.30 -28.93
C LEU A 50 -27.35 -11.15 -28.03
N VAL A 51 -27.59 -11.12 -26.72
CA VAL A 51 -27.10 -12.14 -25.79
C VAL A 51 -28.32 -12.90 -25.31
N MET A 52 -28.47 -14.15 -25.75
CA MET A 52 -29.45 -15.09 -25.20
C MET A 52 -29.10 -15.36 -23.73
N VAL A 53 -29.98 -14.96 -22.81
CA VAL A 53 -29.94 -15.39 -21.41
C VAL A 53 -30.93 -16.53 -21.22
N LEU A 54 -30.40 -17.72 -20.95
CA LEU A 54 -31.16 -18.90 -20.51
C LEU A 54 -31.39 -18.76 -18.99
N ILE A 55 -32.61 -18.44 -18.56
CA ILE A 55 -33.04 -18.58 -17.17
C ILE A 55 -33.82 -19.88 -17.04
N ARG A 56 -33.34 -20.78 -16.17
CA ARG A 56 -34.01 -22.04 -15.80
C ARG A 56 -34.83 -21.78 -14.53
N VAL A 57 -36.16 -21.78 -14.64
CA VAL A 57 -37.08 -21.90 -13.51
C VAL A 57 -38.14 -22.94 -13.87
N GLY A 58 -38.29 -23.97 -13.06
CA GLY A 58 -39.37 -24.96 -13.15
C GLY A 58 -39.18 -26.00 -14.26
N GLY A 59 -39.07 -27.28 -13.89
CA GLY A 59 -38.90 -28.39 -14.84
C GLY A 59 -40.09 -28.58 -15.77
N VAL A 60 -40.07 -27.97 -16.97
CA VAL A 60 -40.83 -28.39 -18.16
C VAL A 60 -39.97 -28.11 -19.40
N LYS A 61 -39.71 -29.14 -20.22
CA LYS A 61 -39.07 -29.00 -21.55
C LYS A 61 -40.15 -28.57 -22.56
N ILE A 62 -40.08 -27.33 -23.05
CA ILE A 62 -40.89 -26.88 -24.19
C ILE A 62 -40.00 -26.83 -25.44
N ARG A 63 -40.34 -27.62 -26.46
CA ARG A 63 -39.71 -27.57 -27.80
C ARG A 63 -40.31 -26.40 -28.57
N TRP A 64 -39.46 -25.52 -29.09
CA TRP A 64 -39.84 -24.48 -30.06
C TRP A 64 -40.07 -25.10 -31.43
N LEU A 65 -41.32 -25.41 -31.76
CA LEU A 65 -41.85 -25.58 -33.12
C LEU A 65 -43.37 -25.35 -32.98
N GLN A 66 -43.92 -24.41 -33.76
CA GLN A 66 -45.32 -23.91 -33.75
C GLN A 66 -45.59 -22.66 -32.89
N LEU A 67 -45.03 -21.52 -33.30
CA LEU A 67 -45.55 -20.19 -32.95
C LEU A 67 -45.86 -19.34 -34.20
N GLU A 68 -46.14 -20.00 -35.33
CA GLU A 68 -46.58 -19.35 -36.59
C GLU A 68 -48.06 -19.60 -36.93
N ARG A 69 -48.83 -20.28 -36.06
CA ARG A 69 -50.24 -20.63 -36.35
C ARG A 69 -51.28 -20.14 -35.34
N LEU A 70 -50.96 -19.12 -34.55
CA LEU A 70 -51.94 -18.44 -33.67
C LEU A 70 -52.21 -16.97 -34.04
N PHE A 71 -51.60 -16.45 -35.12
CA PHE A 71 -51.84 -15.10 -35.64
C PHE A 71 -52.56 -15.10 -36.99
N SER A 72 -53.52 -16.01 -37.15
CA SER A 72 -54.56 -15.86 -38.16
C SER A 72 -55.88 -15.91 -37.42
N THR A 73 -56.68 -14.86 -37.58
CA THR A 73 -58.03 -14.66 -37.00
C THR A 73 -58.09 -14.35 -35.50
N SER A 74 -57.75 -13.12 -35.08
CA SER A 74 -58.55 -12.36 -34.11
C SER A 74 -58.14 -10.88 -34.06
N ASN A 75 -59.11 -10.02 -33.73
CA ASN A 75 -59.07 -8.56 -33.80
C ASN A 75 -57.74 -7.92 -33.36
N HIS A 76 -57.19 -7.08 -34.24
CA HIS A 76 -55.95 -6.30 -34.04
C HIS A 76 -55.92 -5.48 -32.73
N LEU A 77 -57.07 -5.13 -32.15
CA LEU A 77 -57.14 -4.39 -30.89
C LEU A 77 -56.83 -5.25 -29.66
N GLY A 78 -57.23 -6.52 -29.66
CA GLY A 78 -57.03 -7.45 -28.52
C GLY A 78 -55.59 -7.93 -28.42
N SER A 79 -54.95 -8.20 -29.57
CA SER A 79 -53.53 -8.59 -29.61
C SER A 79 -52.61 -7.45 -29.21
N LEU A 80 -52.98 -6.19 -29.52
CA LEU A 80 -52.21 -5.02 -29.12
C LEU A 80 -52.32 -4.76 -27.61
N MET A 81 -53.52 -4.93 -27.03
CA MET A 81 -53.75 -4.84 -25.59
C MET A 81 -52.98 -5.91 -24.80
N MET A 82 -52.91 -7.15 -25.31
CA MET A 82 -52.16 -8.21 -24.65
C MET A 82 -50.64 -7.95 -24.70
N PHE A 83 -50.16 -7.40 -25.82
CA PHE A 83 -48.75 -7.04 -25.99
C PHE A 83 -48.35 -5.87 -25.08
N THR A 84 -49.21 -4.85 -24.92
CA THR A 84 -48.97 -3.76 -23.97
C THR A 84 -49.10 -4.20 -22.52
N LEU A 85 -49.97 -5.15 -22.19
CA LEU A 85 -50.05 -5.74 -20.84
C LEU A 85 -48.81 -6.57 -20.49
N VAL A 86 -48.32 -7.38 -21.43
CA VAL A 86 -47.08 -8.16 -21.25
C VAL A 86 -45.88 -7.23 -21.20
N LEU A 87 -45.83 -6.19 -22.05
CA LEU A 87 -44.76 -5.19 -21.99
C LEU A 87 -44.83 -4.40 -20.68
N ALA A 88 -46.01 -4.04 -20.17
CA ALA A 88 -46.19 -3.37 -18.88
C ALA A 88 -45.84 -4.28 -17.69
N LEU A 89 -46.11 -5.59 -17.78
CA LEU A 89 -45.67 -6.58 -16.80
C LEU A 89 -44.16 -6.80 -16.86
N VAL A 90 -43.55 -6.79 -18.04
CA VAL A 90 -42.09 -6.91 -18.22
C VAL A 90 -41.37 -5.63 -17.80
N THR A 91 -41.88 -4.45 -18.13
CA THR A 91 -41.34 -3.16 -17.66
C THR A 91 -41.64 -2.93 -16.18
N GLY A 92 -42.77 -3.42 -15.67
CA GLY A 92 -43.09 -3.44 -14.24
C GLY A 92 -42.23 -4.42 -13.46
N LEU A 93 -41.89 -5.58 -14.03
CA LEU A 93 -40.92 -6.52 -13.47
C LEU A 93 -39.47 -6.01 -13.64
N GLU A 94 -39.17 -5.22 -14.67
CA GLU A 94 -37.89 -4.51 -14.80
C GLU A 94 -37.79 -3.36 -13.79
N GLU A 95 -38.86 -2.61 -13.53
CA GLU A 95 -38.92 -1.60 -12.46
C GLU A 95 -38.88 -2.24 -11.07
N LEU A 96 -39.50 -3.41 -10.86
CA LEU A 96 -39.31 -4.21 -9.64
C LEU A 96 -37.91 -4.85 -9.54
N SER A 97 -37.23 -5.11 -10.67
CA SER A 97 -35.82 -5.53 -10.69
C SER A 97 -34.84 -4.36 -10.55
N CYS A 98 -35.31 -3.13 -10.80
CA CYS A 98 -34.59 -1.87 -10.60
C CYS A 98 -34.83 -1.30 -9.19
N LEU A 99 -35.85 -1.78 -8.48
CA LEU A 99 -35.83 -1.93 -7.02
C LEU A 99 -34.82 -3.02 -6.61
N LYS A 100 -33.55 -2.86 -7.01
CA LYS A 100 -32.45 -3.49 -6.29
C LYS A 100 -32.49 -2.94 -4.87
N ARG A 101 -33.03 -3.76 -3.96
CA ARG A 101 -33.11 -3.60 -2.50
C ARG A 101 -32.47 -2.30 -2.01
N LEU A 102 -33.31 -1.31 -1.70
CA LEU A 102 -32.96 -0.22 -0.79
C LEU A 102 -32.87 -0.68 0.68
N ILE A 103 -32.75 -2.00 0.92
CA ILE A 103 -32.39 -2.56 2.22
C ILE A 103 -30.88 -2.39 2.32
N PRO A 104 -30.35 -1.71 3.35
CA PRO A 104 -28.93 -1.40 3.40
C PRO A 104 -28.14 -2.71 3.48
N VAL A 105 -27.18 -2.89 2.56
CA VAL A 105 -26.20 -4.00 2.52
C VAL A 105 -25.62 -4.33 3.90
N THR A 106 -25.56 -3.32 4.77
CA THR A 106 -25.29 -3.38 6.20
C THR A 106 -26.08 -4.44 6.95
N ASP A 107 -27.41 -4.49 6.83
CA ASP A 107 -28.25 -5.39 7.64
C ASP A 107 -28.12 -6.84 7.17
N ASP A 108 -28.06 -7.07 5.85
CA ASP A 108 -27.77 -8.39 5.27
C ASP A 108 -26.39 -8.91 5.75
N PHE A 109 -25.38 -8.02 5.83
CA PHE A 109 -24.06 -8.37 6.35
C PHE A 109 -24.08 -8.68 7.86
N ILE A 110 -24.79 -7.88 8.67
CA ILE A 110 -24.92 -8.10 10.11
C ILE A 110 -25.65 -9.43 10.39
N ASN A 111 -26.75 -9.70 9.68
CA ASN A 111 -27.47 -10.96 9.82
C ASN A 111 -26.58 -12.16 9.44
N CYS A 112 -25.87 -12.05 8.32
CA CYS A 112 -24.91 -13.07 7.93
C CYS A 112 -23.80 -13.26 8.99
N LEU A 113 -23.29 -12.19 9.61
CA LEU A 113 -22.31 -12.31 10.69
C LEU A 113 -22.90 -13.11 11.87
N HIS A 114 -24.11 -12.79 12.33
CA HIS A 114 -24.78 -13.52 13.41
C HIS A 114 -25.00 -15.01 13.08
N GLU A 115 -25.23 -15.35 11.81
CA GLU A 115 -25.36 -16.75 11.37
C GLU A 115 -24.01 -17.49 11.33
N ASN A 116 -22.89 -16.77 11.20
CA ASN A 116 -21.56 -17.35 10.99
C ASN A 116 -20.60 -17.20 12.18
N THR A 117 -21.03 -16.59 13.30
CA THR A 117 -20.27 -16.55 14.56
C THR A 117 -21.17 -16.78 15.77
N ASN A 118 -20.68 -17.54 16.74
CA ASN A 118 -21.34 -17.73 18.04
C ASN A 118 -20.86 -16.74 19.11
N VAL A 119 -19.91 -15.89 18.76
CA VAL A 119 -19.41 -14.82 19.64
C VAL A 119 -20.21 -13.56 19.36
N ASP A 120 -20.80 -12.99 20.42
CA ASP A 120 -21.57 -11.77 20.32
C ASP A 120 -20.65 -10.54 20.12
N PHE A 121 -21.18 -9.51 19.48
CA PHE A 121 -20.47 -8.26 19.25
C PHE A 121 -21.40 -7.05 19.39
N PRO A 122 -21.03 -6.05 20.23
CA PRO A 122 -21.87 -4.87 20.43
C PRO A 122 -21.88 -3.99 19.18
N LEU A 123 -22.99 -4.02 18.42
CA LEU A 123 -23.14 -3.29 17.15
C LEU A 123 -22.76 -1.81 17.23
N LEU A 124 -23.08 -1.14 18.34
CA LEU A 124 -22.77 0.29 18.53
C LEU A 124 -21.26 0.59 18.63
N GLU A 125 -20.46 -0.39 19.05
CA GLU A 125 -19.00 -0.23 19.22
C GLU A 125 -18.19 -0.89 18.11
N THR A 126 -18.81 -1.77 17.32
CA THR A 126 -18.14 -2.54 16.27
C THR A 126 -18.59 -2.19 14.86
N PHE A 127 -19.74 -1.54 14.67
CA PHE A 127 -20.30 -1.29 13.35
C PHE A 127 -20.62 0.20 13.12
N PHE A 128 -19.99 0.77 12.10
CA PHE A 128 -20.08 2.21 11.81
C PHE A 128 -20.49 2.42 10.35
N ALA A 129 -21.60 3.11 10.12
CA ALA A 129 -22.12 3.40 8.80
C ALA A 129 -22.65 4.85 8.75
N PRO A 130 -22.55 5.56 7.60
CA PRO A 130 -23.06 6.92 7.47
C PRO A 130 -24.54 7.05 7.83
N GLU A 131 -25.35 6.04 7.48
CA GLU A 131 -26.79 6.03 7.74
C GLU A 131 -27.14 5.85 9.22
N ARG A 132 -26.20 5.30 10.02
CA ARG A 132 -26.37 5.10 11.47
C ARG A 132 -25.92 6.33 12.26
N ASN A 133 -24.72 6.81 12.01
CA ASN A 133 -24.18 8.02 12.63
C ASN A 133 -22.99 8.55 11.81
N VAL A 134 -23.23 9.58 11.01
CA VAL A 134 -22.22 10.17 10.12
C VAL A 134 -20.99 10.73 10.86
N SER A 135 -21.18 11.29 12.06
CA SER A 135 -20.08 11.88 12.84
C SER A 135 -19.13 10.81 13.36
N ILE A 136 -19.68 9.77 14.02
CA ILE A 136 -18.87 8.66 14.56
C ILE A 136 -18.23 7.87 13.42
N TYR A 137 -18.95 7.64 12.33
CA TYR A 137 -18.40 7.00 11.14
C TYR A 137 -17.16 7.74 10.62
N LYS A 138 -17.25 9.08 10.50
CA LYS A 138 -16.13 9.92 10.04
C LYS A 138 -14.95 9.84 11.02
N GLU A 139 -15.20 9.98 12.32
CA GLU A 139 -14.17 9.85 13.35
C GLU A 139 -13.45 8.49 13.29
N VAL A 140 -14.19 7.40 13.16
CA VAL A 140 -13.63 6.05 13.05
C VAL A 140 -12.83 5.89 11.75
N LEU A 141 -13.34 6.39 10.63
CA LEU A 141 -12.63 6.38 9.35
C LEU A 141 -11.30 7.14 9.45
N GLU A 142 -11.30 8.31 10.08
CA GLU A 142 -10.13 9.21 10.14
C GLU A 142 -9.13 8.81 11.23
N SER A 143 -9.57 8.11 12.29
CA SER A 143 -8.78 7.79 13.49
C SER A 143 -7.37 7.25 13.20
N THR A 144 -7.24 6.32 12.26
CA THR A 144 -5.96 5.68 11.88
C THR A 144 -5.57 5.93 10.42
N ALA A 145 -6.26 6.82 9.70
CA ALA A 145 -5.91 7.15 8.32
C ALA A 145 -4.78 8.19 8.29
N HIS A 146 -3.54 7.72 8.08
CA HIS A 146 -2.36 8.59 8.21
C HIS A 146 -2.12 9.54 7.03
N ASN A 147 -2.53 9.17 5.82
CA ASN A 147 -2.37 10.02 4.63
C ASN A 147 -3.68 10.75 4.31
N LEU A 148 -3.72 12.04 4.63
CA LEU A 148 -4.89 12.92 4.48
C LEU A 148 -5.32 13.10 3.02
N ARG A 149 -4.40 12.90 2.05
CA ARG A 149 -4.73 12.96 0.62
C ARG A 149 -5.82 11.96 0.22
N TYR A 150 -6.02 10.91 1.01
CA TYR A 150 -7.03 9.87 0.78
C TYR A 150 -8.31 10.05 1.61
N LEU A 151 -8.42 11.12 2.40
CA LEU A 151 -9.60 11.44 3.18
C LEU A 151 -10.48 12.54 2.55
N THR A 152 -10.00 13.21 1.48
CA THR A 152 -10.76 14.25 0.76
C THR A 152 -12.12 13.77 0.29
N GLU A 153 -13.08 14.67 0.12
CA GLU A 153 -14.46 14.34 -0.28
C GLU A 153 -14.53 13.58 -1.61
N SER A 154 -13.61 13.85 -2.53
CA SER A 154 -13.53 13.19 -3.85
C SER A 154 -13.12 11.71 -3.80
N MET A 155 -12.53 11.25 -2.70
CA MET A 155 -12.06 9.87 -2.58
C MET A 155 -13.19 8.93 -2.17
N PRO A 156 -13.34 7.75 -2.80
CA PRO A 156 -14.34 6.77 -2.42
C PRO A 156 -14.26 6.38 -0.94
N LYS A 157 -15.42 6.32 -0.28
CA LYS A 157 -15.57 5.99 1.14
C LYS A 157 -16.20 4.60 1.30
N PRO A 158 -15.86 3.84 2.35
CA PRO A 158 -16.47 2.54 2.59
C PRO A 158 -17.96 2.72 2.94
N GLY A 159 -18.83 1.84 2.45
CA GLY A 159 -20.25 1.85 2.82
C GLY A 159 -20.46 1.69 4.33
N PHE A 160 -19.61 0.87 4.97
CA PHE A 160 -19.52 0.78 6.42
C PHE A 160 -18.15 0.28 6.87
N ILE A 161 -17.86 0.42 8.16
CA ILE A 161 -16.66 -0.04 8.84
C ILE A 161 -17.08 -1.05 9.92
N PHE A 162 -16.49 -2.22 9.89
CA PHE A 162 -16.63 -3.24 10.92
C PHE A 162 -15.32 -3.43 11.68
N LYS A 163 -15.38 -3.37 13.02
CA LYS A 163 -14.27 -3.59 13.95
C LYS A 163 -14.43 -4.94 14.65
N PRO A 164 -13.89 -6.05 14.11
CA PRO A 164 -13.97 -7.35 14.74
C PRO A 164 -13.26 -7.37 16.09
N VAL A 165 -13.93 -7.86 17.14
CA VAL A 165 -13.38 -8.04 18.50
C VAL A 165 -12.93 -9.47 18.81
N HIS A 166 -13.19 -10.42 17.90
CA HIS A 166 -12.80 -11.82 18.02
C HIS A 166 -12.40 -12.37 16.64
N GLU A 167 -11.54 -13.40 16.61
CA GLU A 167 -11.03 -13.99 15.36
C GLU A 167 -12.15 -14.56 14.47
N SER A 168 -13.18 -15.15 15.09
CA SER A 168 -14.37 -15.67 14.37
C SER A 168 -15.13 -14.58 13.61
N HIS A 169 -15.10 -13.33 14.08
CA HIS A 169 -15.73 -12.21 13.38
C HIS A 169 -15.03 -11.91 12.05
N VAL A 170 -13.73 -12.17 11.96
CA VAL A 170 -12.95 -12.00 10.72
C VAL A 170 -13.27 -13.14 9.75
N GLN A 171 -13.36 -14.39 10.24
CA GLN A 171 -13.83 -15.52 9.44
C GLN A 171 -15.21 -15.24 8.85
N ALA A 172 -16.17 -14.88 9.71
CA ALA A 172 -17.53 -14.53 9.30
C ALA A 172 -17.54 -13.36 8.31
N SER A 173 -16.71 -12.32 8.52
CA SER A 173 -16.61 -11.20 7.58
C SER A 173 -16.16 -11.63 6.18
N VAL A 174 -15.20 -12.56 6.09
CA VAL A 174 -14.76 -13.13 4.81
C VAL A 174 -15.87 -13.93 4.15
N ILE A 175 -16.52 -14.82 4.90
CA ILE A 175 -17.62 -15.66 4.41
C ILE A 175 -18.76 -14.79 3.89
N CYS A 176 -19.22 -13.83 4.68
CA CYS A 176 -20.33 -12.94 4.35
C CYS A 176 -19.99 -12.02 3.19
N SER A 177 -18.76 -11.49 3.13
CA SER A 177 -18.33 -10.67 1.99
C SER A 177 -18.33 -11.47 0.69
N ASN A 178 -17.94 -12.75 0.74
CA ASN A 178 -17.99 -13.63 -0.42
C ASN A 178 -19.44 -13.95 -0.84
N GLN A 179 -20.30 -14.32 0.12
CA GLN A 179 -21.71 -14.64 -0.15
C GLN A 179 -22.51 -13.46 -0.70
N LEU A 180 -22.26 -12.26 -0.18
CA LEU A 180 -22.95 -11.03 -0.56
C LEU A 180 -22.28 -10.29 -1.73
N GLY A 181 -21.15 -10.79 -2.23
CA GLY A 181 -20.39 -10.15 -3.32
C GLY A 181 -19.81 -8.77 -2.94
N LEU A 182 -19.42 -8.59 -1.68
CA LEU A 182 -18.88 -7.34 -1.16
C LEU A 182 -17.36 -7.30 -1.27
N HIS A 183 -16.85 -6.26 -1.93
CA HIS A 183 -15.46 -5.92 -1.85
C HIS A 183 -15.14 -5.30 -0.49
N PHE A 184 -14.01 -5.68 0.12
CA PHE A 184 -13.55 -5.06 1.36
C PHE A 184 -12.06 -4.72 1.33
N ARG A 185 -11.69 -3.76 2.18
CA ARG A 185 -10.31 -3.46 2.54
C ARG A 185 -10.08 -3.82 4.01
N VAL A 186 -8.87 -4.29 4.31
CA VAL A 186 -8.43 -4.58 5.67
C VAL A 186 -7.51 -3.46 6.13
N ARG A 187 -7.75 -2.94 7.32
CA ARG A 187 -6.93 -1.90 7.93
C ARG A 187 -6.44 -2.32 9.31
N SER A 188 -5.12 -2.25 9.49
CA SER A 188 -4.47 -2.31 10.80
C SER A 188 -4.20 -0.87 11.28
N GLY A 189 -2.94 -0.41 11.24
CA GLY A 189 -2.58 0.95 11.65
C GLY A 189 -2.75 2.03 10.58
N GLY A 190 -3.29 1.71 9.39
CA GLY A 190 -3.65 2.70 8.35
C GLY A 190 -2.52 3.56 7.77
N HIS A 191 -1.27 3.08 7.82
CA HIS A 191 -0.06 3.72 7.26
C HIS A 191 0.16 3.46 5.75
N ASP A 192 -0.82 2.94 5.01
CA ASP A 192 -0.66 2.70 3.57
C ASP A 192 -0.44 4.04 2.85
N TYR A 193 0.70 4.19 2.17
CA TYR A 193 1.11 5.44 1.51
C TYR A 193 0.14 5.90 0.43
N GLU A 194 -0.64 4.97 -0.13
CA GLU A 194 -1.64 5.22 -1.16
C GLU A 194 -3.08 5.03 -0.63
N GLY A 195 -3.26 4.97 0.69
CA GLY A 195 -4.57 4.86 1.32
C GLY A 195 -5.31 3.56 1.03
N LEU A 196 -4.66 2.53 0.49
CA LEU A 196 -5.35 1.34 -0.03
C LEU A 196 -6.00 0.47 1.06
N SER A 197 -5.74 0.72 2.34
CA SER A 197 -6.46 0.07 3.43
C SER A 197 -7.82 0.73 3.75
N TYR A 198 -8.09 1.93 3.21
CA TYR A 198 -9.31 2.68 3.48
C TYR A 198 -9.94 3.40 2.28
N VAL A 199 -9.33 3.29 1.10
CA VAL A 199 -9.87 3.75 -0.19
C VAL A 199 -9.78 2.61 -1.20
N SER A 200 -10.81 2.48 -2.04
CA SER A 200 -10.80 1.60 -3.21
C SER A 200 -11.12 2.37 -4.48
N LEU A 201 -10.19 2.32 -5.44
CA LEU A 201 -10.30 2.93 -6.77
C LEU A 201 -10.68 1.90 -7.84
N VAL A 202 -10.46 0.61 -7.58
CA VAL A 202 -10.81 -0.47 -8.52
C VAL A 202 -12.25 -0.95 -8.39
N GLU A 203 -12.86 -0.76 -7.23
CA GLU A 203 -14.18 -1.32 -6.93
C GLU A 203 -14.92 -0.52 -5.86
N THR A 204 -16.10 -0.04 -6.24
CA THR A 204 -17.07 0.66 -5.41
C THR A 204 -18.46 0.08 -5.69
N PRO A 205 -19.34 -0.10 -4.67
CA PRO A 205 -19.08 0.12 -3.24
C PRO A 205 -18.08 -0.89 -2.65
N PHE A 206 -17.50 -0.55 -1.50
CA PHE A 206 -16.64 -1.43 -0.71
C PHE A 206 -16.87 -1.23 0.79
N ILE A 207 -16.43 -2.17 1.62
CA ILE A 207 -16.51 -2.08 3.09
C ILE A 207 -15.10 -2.09 3.71
N MET A 208 -14.98 -1.74 4.98
CA MET A 208 -13.72 -1.80 5.70
C MET A 208 -13.80 -2.75 6.89
N ILE A 209 -12.82 -3.65 6.98
CA ILE A 209 -12.55 -4.46 8.18
C ILE A 209 -11.38 -3.81 8.91
N ASP A 210 -11.65 -3.15 10.02
CA ASP A 210 -10.68 -2.42 10.83
C ASP A 210 -10.24 -3.29 12.03
N MET A 211 -9.01 -3.81 11.94
CA MET A 211 -8.44 -4.78 12.86
C MET A 211 -8.03 -4.17 14.20
N SER A 212 -8.25 -2.87 14.43
CA SER A 212 -7.73 -2.16 15.61
C SER A 212 -8.21 -2.73 16.94
N LYS A 213 -9.26 -3.57 17.01
CA LYS A 213 -9.67 -4.22 18.27
C LYS A 213 -8.91 -5.52 18.56
N LEU A 214 -8.28 -6.14 17.56
CA LEU A 214 -7.45 -7.34 17.70
C LEU A 214 -5.98 -6.94 17.85
N ARG A 215 -5.59 -6.54 19.06
CA ARG A 215 -4.27 -5.96 19.36
C ARG A 215 -3.52 -6.63 20.52
N GLN A 216 -3.90 -7.85 20.88
CA GLN A 216 -3.25 -8.59 21.96
C GLN A 216 -1.78 -8.89 21.62
N ILE A 217 -0.91 -8.79 22.63
CA ILE A 217 0.53 -9.07 22.55
C ILE A 217 0.93 -9.96 23.72
N ASN A 218 1.49 -11.12 23.43
CA ASN A 218 2.00 -12.07 24.41
C ASN A 218 3.49 -12.29 24.17
N VAL A 219 4.33 -11.74 25.04
CA VAL A 219 5.79 -11.85 24.97
C VAL A 219 6.24 -13.01 25.86
N ASP A 220 7.03 -13.90 25.28
CA ASP A 220 7.65 -15.04 25.95
C ASP A 220 9.18 -14.94 25.80
N ILE A 221 9.84 -14.58 26.90
CA ILE A 221 11.31 -14.42 26.92
C ILE A 221 12.03 -15.76 26.92
N GLU A 222 11.41 -16.82 27.46
CA GLU A 222 12.01 -18.16 27.49
C GLU A 222 12.01 -18.80 26.09
N ASP A 223 10.91 -18.63 25.34
CA ASP A 223 10.81 -19.05 23.92
C ASP A 223 11.48 -18.05 22.96
N ASN A 224 11.98 -16.91 23.47
CA ASN A 224 12.53 -15.81 22.68
C ASN A 224 11.60 -15.39 21.52
N SER A 225 10.30 -15.27 21.82
CA SER A 225 9.28 -14.99 20.83
C SER A 225 8.13 -14.14 21.37
N ALA A 226 7.28 -13.64 20.47
CA ALA A 226 6.03 -13.00 20.86
C ALA A 226 4.92 -13.30 19.85
N TRP A 227 3.71 -13.55 20.34
CA TRP A 227 2.50 -13.53 19.52
C TRP A 227 1.92 -12.12 19.52
N VAL A 228 1.65 -11.58 18.33
CA VAL A 228 1.22 -10.19 18.13
C VAL A 228 0.03 -10.17 17.18
N GLN A 229 -1.14 -9.77 17.66
CA GLN A 229 -2.31 -9.60 16.78
C GLN A 229 -2.12 -8.40 15.84
N THR A 230 -2.67 -8.48 14.63
CA THR A 230 -2.36 -7.55 13.52
C THR A 230 -2.92 -6.14 13.69
N GLY A 231 -3.85 -5.92 14.62
CA GLY A 231 -4.31 -4.59 15.02
C GLY A 231 -3.33 -3.82 15.91
N ALA A 232 -2.36 -4.50 16.52
CA ALA A 232 -1.33 -3.85 17.32
C ALA A 232 -0.36 -3.04 16.45
N THR A 233 0.18 -1.99 17.04
CA THR A 233 1.24 -1.17 16.49
C THR A 233 2.62 -1.68 16.88
N ILE A 234 3.63 -1.24 16.13
CA ILE A 234 5.03 -1.53 16.43
C ILE A 234 5.42 -0.93 17.81
N GLY A 235 4.90 0.25 18.15
CA GLY A 235 5.10 0.88 19.46
C GLY A 235 4.61 0.02 20.62
N GLU A 236 3.38 -0.51 20.51
CA GLU A 236 2.83 -1.43 21.50
C GLU A 236 3.69 -2.71 21.65
N LEU A 237 4.17 -3.27 20.54
CA LEU A 237 5.09 -4.42 20.57
C LEU A 237 6.39 -4.09 21.30
N TYR A 238 7.03 -2.97 20.95
CA TYR A 238 8.28 -2.54 21.59
C TYR A 238 8.10 -2.28 23.08
N TYR A 239 7.01 -1.63 23.48
CA TYR A 239 6.66 -1.42 24.88
C TYR A 239 6.57 -2.75 25.64
N ARG A 240 5.82 -3.72 25.10
CA ARG A 240 5.61 -5.03 25.76
C ARG A 240 6.88 -5.86 25.85
N ILE A 241 7.80 -5.74 24.88
CA ILE A 241 9.11 -6.38 24.97
C ILE A 241 9.93 -5.73 26.09
N ALA A 242 10.00 -4.39 26.13
CA ALA A 242 10.77 -3.66 27.13
C ALA A 242 10.25 -3.86 28.56
N GLU A 243 8.94 -4.05 28.73
CA GLU A 243 8.30 -4.41 30.01
C GLU A 243 8.82 -5.76 30.56
N LYS A 244 9.22 -6.68 29.66
CA LYS A 244 9.70 -8.02 30.03
C LYS A 244 11.22 -8.14 30.07
N SER A 245 11.95 -7.39 29.25
CA SER A 245 13.41 -7.50 29.15
C SER A 245 14.05 -6.26 28.52
N LYS A 246 15.17 -5.82 29.10
CA LYS A 246 16.00 -4.73 28.54
C LYS A 246 16.97 -5.18 27.44
N ILE A 247 17.19 -6.49 27.31
CA ILE A 247 18.16 -7.08 26.38
C ILE A 247 17.50 -7.83 25.22
N HIS A 248 16.20 -7.63 25.02
CA HIS A 248 15.44 -8.17 23.88
C HIS A 248 14.85 -7.01 23.08
N GLY A 249 14.83 -7.17 21.76
CA GLY A 249 14.20 -6.23 20.84
C GLY A 249 13.55 -6.96 19.67
N PHE A 250 13.03 -6.18 18.72
CA PHE A 250 12.48 -6.70 17.46
C PHE A 250 12.86 -5.76 16.30
N PRO A 251 13.34 -6.28 15.15
CA PRO A 251 13.78 -5.45 14.02
C PRO A 251 12.60 -4.94 13.17
N GLY A 252 11.72 -4.13 13.77
CA GLY A 252 10.63 -3.44 13.08
C GLY A 252 10.99 -2.02 12.66
N GLY A 253 9.97 -1.26 12.24
CA GLY A 253 10.07 0.13 11.81
C GLY A 253 10.37 1.14 12.92
N LEU A 254 10.69 2.37 12.51
CA LEU A 254 10.99 3.49 13.40
C LEU A 254 9.74 4.22 13.91
N CYS A 255 8.68 4.29 13.10
CA CYS A 255 7.45 5.00 13.45
C CYS A 255 6.59 4.10 14.37
N SER A 256 6.31 4.57 15.59
CA SER A 256 5.62 3.77 16.62
C SER A 256 4.18 3.39 16.23
N SER A 257 3.43 4.27 15.56
CA SER A 257 2.03 4.06 15.20
C SER A 257 1.78 3.13 14.02
N VAL A 258 2.83 2.62 13.38
CA VAL A 258 2.69 1.70 12.24
C VAL A 258 2.10 0.37 12.73
N GLY A 259 1.01 -0.08 12.12
CA GLY A 259 0.37 -1.37 12.45
C GLY A 259 1.18 -2.58 11.96
N ILE A 260 1.43 -3.54 12.84
CA ILE A 260 2.20 -4.77 12.55
C ILE A 260 1.58 -5.58 11.41
N GLY A 261 0.24 -5.60 11.31
CA GLY A 261 -0.48 -6.32 10.26
C GLY A 261 -0.12 -5.91 8.82
N GLY A 262 0.14 -4.63 8.58
CA GLY A 262 0.62 -4.15 7.27
C GLY A 262 2.15 -4.21 7.18
N HIS A 263 2.85 -3.86 8.25
CA HIS A 263 4.30 -3.69 8.26
C HIS A 263 5.08 -4.94 7.84
N ILE A 264 4.81 -6.07 8.49
CA ILE A 264 5.51 -7.33 8.23
C ILE A 264 5.21 -7.83 6.81
N THR A 265 4.01 -7.61 6.31
CA THR A 265 3.60 -8.14 4.99
C THR A 265 4.40 -7.58 3.82
N GLY A 266 4.99 -6.40 3.96
CA GLY A 266 5.87 -5.83 2.95
C GLY A 266 7.36 -5.92 3.27
N GLY A 267 7.74 -6.63 4.35
CA GLY A 267 9.12 -6.72 4.84
C GLY A 267 9.25 -6.10 6.23
N GLY A 268 9.30 -4.77 6.27
CA GLY A 268 9.45 -3.99 7.49
C GLY A 268 10.92 -3.76 7.84
N ASP A 269 11.43 -2.57 7.53
CA ASP A 269 12.83 -2.21 7.80
C ASP A 269 12.92 -1.15 8.90
N GLY A 270 14.03 -1.17 9.62
CA GLY A 270 14.35 -0.19 10.65
C GLY A 270 15.81 -0.23 11.06
N THR A 271 16.15 0.36 12.21
CA THR A 271 17.55 0.57 12.60
C THR A 271 18.34 -0.71 12.86
N LEU A 272 17.65 -1.84 13.04
CA LEU A 272 18.26 -3.14 13.27
C LEU A 272 18.49 -3.97 11.98
N LEU A 273 18.12 -3.44 10.80
CA LEU A 273 18.10 -4.25 9.56
C LEU A 273 19.46 -4.84 9.18
N ARG A 274 20.55 -4.13 9.45
CA ARG A 274 21.91 -4.57 9.07
C ARG A 274 22.41 -5.72 9.94
N LYS A 275 21.89 -5.89 11.15
CA LYS A 275 22.26 -6.99 12.06
C LYS A 275 21.30 -8.16 12.00
N TYR A 276 19.99 -7.89 11.91
CA TYR A 276 18.95 -8.91 12.05
C TYR A 276 18.05 -9.11 10.83
N GLY A 277 18.23 -8.32 9.76
CA GLY A 277 17.33 -8.35 8.61
C GLY A 277 16.01 -7.61 8.87
N LEU A 278 15.01 -7.89 8.04
CA LEU A 278 13.69 -7.26 8.12
C LEU A 278 12.84 -7.87 9.23
N ALA A 279 11.75 -7.19 9.61
CA ALA A 279 10.72 -7.75 10.49
C ALA A 279 10.19 -9.09 9.96
N ALA A 280 9.95 -9.19 8.65
CA ALA A 280 9.51 -10.40 7.97
C ALA A 280 10.53 -11.56 7.99
N ASP A 281 11.83 -11.25 8.09
CA ASP A 281 12.88 -12.27 8.20
C ASP A 281 12.89 -12.89 9.62
N ASN A 282 12.21 -12.25 10.58
CA ASN A 282 12.14 -12.64 11.99
C ASN A 282 10.74 -13.12 12.39
N VAL A 283 10.02 -13.75 11.47
CA VAL A 283 8.70 -14.37 11.72
C VAL A 283 8.83 -15.89 11.77
N LEU A 284 8.27 -16.49 12.81
CA LEU A 284 8.27 -17.94 13.07
C LEU A 284 6.97 -18.61 12.60
N ASP A 285 5.83 -17.95 12.79
CA ASP A 285 4.48 -18.45 12.48
C ASP A 285 3.51 -17.27 12.24
N ALA A 286 2.31 -17.55 11.75
CA ALA A 286 1.22 -16.58 11.57
C ALA A 286 -0.13 -17.29 11.59
N ILE A 287 -1.18 -16.60 12.04
CA ILE A 287 -2.57 -17.04 11.87
C ILE A 287 -3.22 -16.18 10.78
N ILE A 288 -3.84 -16.80 9.79
CA ILE A 288 -4.50 -16.14 8.65
C ILE A 288 -5.88 -16.73 8.37
N VAL A 289 -6.80 -15.89 7.92
CA VAL A 289 -8.08 -16.29 7.32
C VAL A 289 -7.95 -16.29 5.80
N ASN A 290 -8.16 -17.46 5.17
CA ASN A 290 -8.12 -17.62 3.71
C ASN A 290 -9.45 -17.21 3.04
N ALA A 291 -9.57 -17.36 1.72
CA ALA A 291 -10.75 -16.95 0.95
C ALA A 291 -12.03 -17.74 1.29
N ASP A 292 -11.86 -18.94 1.88
CA ASP A 292 -12.98 -19.79 2.33
C ASP A 292 -13.41 -19.47 3.78
N GLY A 293 -12.79 -18.49 4.43
CA GLY A 293 -13.05 -18.16 5.84
C GLY A 293 -12.39 -19.11 6.84
N LYS A 294 -11.43 -19.95 6.42
CA LYS A 294 -10.73 -20.89 7.30
C LYS A 294 -9.54 -20.24 7.98
N LEU A 295 -9.37 -20.52 9.27
CA LEU A 295 -8.17 -20.19 10.04
C LEU A 295 -7.05 -21.16 9.72
N LEU A 296 -5.89 -20.63 9.37
CA LEU A 296 -4.69 -21.39 9.06
C LEU A 296 -3.52 -20.82 9.87
N ASN A 297 -2.83 -21.69 10.60
CA ASN A 297 -1.47 -21.41 11.07
C ASN A 297 -0.45 -21.76 9.98
N ARG A 298 0.86 -21.59 10.23
CA ARG A 298 1.93 -21.94 9.27
C ARG A 298 1.81 -23.37 8.75
N ALA A 299 1.60 -24.33 9.65
CA ALA A 299 1.49 -25.74 9.28
C ALA A 299 0.30 -25.99 8.33
N ALA A 300 -0.86 -25.39 8.61
CA ALA A 300 -2.08 -25.56 7.81
C ALA A 300 -2.04 -24.78 6.49
N MET A 301 -1.41 -23.59 6.45
CA MET A 301 -1.31 -22.78 5.23
C MET A 301 -0.21 -23.29 4.27
N GLY A 302 0.76 -24.01 4.80
CA GLY A 302 1.93 -24.50 4.07
C GLY A 302 2.99 -23.43 3.81
N GLU A 303 4.21 -23.88 3.52
CA GLU A 303 5.39 -23.01 3.41
C GLU A 303 5.30 -21.99 2.27
N ASP A 304 4.57 -22.29 1.20
CA ASP A 304 4.39 -21.36 0.09
C ASP A 304 3.57 -20.13 0.48
N LEU A 305 2.42 -20.31 1.14
CA LEU A 305 1.62 -19.18 1.61
C LEU A 305 2.33 -18.45 2.74
N PHE A 306 2.97 -19.18 3.65
CA PHE A 306 3.79 -18.58 4.71
C PHE A 306 4.96 -17.75 4.16
N TRP A 307 5.60 -18.18 3.07
CA TRP A 307 6.59 -17.38 2.34
C TRP A 307 5.96 -16.13 1.74
N ALA A 308 4.82 -16.24 1.06
CA ALA A 308 4.18 -15.11 0.36
C ALA A 308 3.77 -13.97 1.31
N ILE A 309 3.29 -14.29 2.51
CA ILE A 309 2.84 -13.26 3.47
C ILE A 309 3.99 -12.53 4.16
N ARG A 310 5.24 -13.02 4.09
CA ARG A 310 6.43 -12.41 4.72
C ARG A 310 7.18 -11.48 3.77
N GLY A 311 6.45 -10.61 3.06
CA GLY A 311 7.06 -9.62 2.16
C GLY A 311 6.33 -9.41 0.84
N GLY A 312 5.30 -10.19 0.51
CA GLY A 312 4.56 -10.12 -0.75
C GLY A 312 3.55 -8.98 -0.88
N GLY A 313 3.45 -8.12 0.14
CA GLY A 313 2.49 -7.02 0.22
C GLY A 313 1.12 -7.48 0.74
N GLY A 314 0.66 -6.85 1.83
CA GLY A 314 -0.64 -7.13 2.44
C GLY A 314 -1.81 -6.83 1.51
N GLY A 315 -2.92 -7.53 1.72
CA GLY A 315 -4.16 -7.40 0.93
C GLY A 315 -4.26 -8.31 -0.30
N SER A 316 -3.29 -9.22 -0.51
CA SER A 316 -3.29 -10.14 -1.65
C SER A 316 -3.57 -11.60 -1.31
N PHE A 317 -3.39 -12.04 -0.06
CA PHE A 317 -3.31 -13.48 0.27
C PHE A 317 -4.22 -13.97 1.39
N GLY A 318 -5.02 -13.08 1.99
CA GLY A 318 -5.85 -13.39 3.15
C GLY A 318 -5.92 -12.24 4.15
N VAL A 319 -6.64 -12.47 5.25
CA VAL A 319 -6.68 -11.56 6.41
C VAL A 319 -5.83 -12.15 7.52
N ILE A 320 -4.66 -11.56 7.79
CA ILE A 320 -3.76 -12.04 8.84
C ILE A 320 -4.29 -11.54 10.19
N LEU A 321 -4.39 -12.45 11.15
CA LEU A 321 -4.87 -12.20 12.51
C LEU A 321 -3.74 -11.97 13.49
N SER A 322 -2.66 -12.76 13.39
CA SER A 322 -1.52 -12.63 14.29
C SER A 322 -0.23 -13.14 13.67
N TRP A 323 0.89 -12.66 14.20
CA TRP A 323 2.25 -13.09 13.88
C TRP A 323 2.91 -13.67 15.13
N LYS A 324 3.61 -14.79 14.99
CA LYS A 324 4.62 -15.21 15.97
C LYS A 324 5.96 -14.66 15.50
N VAL A 325 6.49 -13.66 16.20
CA VAL A 325 7.77 -13.04 15.89
C VAL A 325 8.88 -13.61 16.76
N LYS A 326 10.09 -13.69 16.21
CA LYS A 326 11.32 -14.01 16.92
C LYS A 326 11.89 -12.73 17.52
N LEU A 327 12.16 -12.73 18.82
CA LEU A 327 12.86 -11.63 19.48
C LEU A 327 14.36 -11.76 19.20
N VAL A 328 15.06 -10.62 19.24
CA VAL A 328 16.50 -10.54 18.97
C VAL A 328 17.24 -9.96 20.15
N PRO A 329 18.49 -10.40 20.42
CA PRO A 329 19.26 -9.83 21.50
C PRO A 329 19.66 -8.39 21.19
N VAL A 330 19.61 -7.52 22.19
CA VAL A 330 20.17 -6.16 22.13
C VAL A 330 21.02 -5.96 23.38
N PRO A 331 22.12 -5.19 23.32
CA PRO A 331 22.87 -4.89 24.52
C PRO A 331 22.01 -4.03 25.46
N GLU A 332 22.29 -4.11 26.77
CA GLU A 332 21.59 -3.27 27.76
C GLU A 332 21.82 -1.78 27.49
N THR A 333 23.02 -1.45 27.02
CA THR A 333 23.42 -0.10 26.59
C THR A 333 23.87 -0.12 25.13
N LEU A 334 23.36 0.83 24.35
CA LEU A 334 23.76 1.09 22.98
C LEU A 334 24.09 2.58 22.80
N THR A 335 24.74 2.95 21.70
CA THR A 335 25.13 4.34 21.44
C THR A 335 24.35 4.93 20.27
N MET A 336 23.80 6.11 20.45
CA MET A 336 23.24 6.93 19.37
C MET A 336 24.10 8.17 19.13
N PHE A 337 24.11 8.66 17.89
CA PHE A 337 24.73 9.93 17.56
C PHE A 337 24.02 10.63 16.39
N SER A 338 24.21 11.93 16.27
CA SER A 338 23.79 12.71 15.10
C SER A 338 24.83 13.78 14.79
N VAL A 339 25.30 13.80 13.54
CA VAL A 339 26.22 14.84 13.05
C VAL A 339 25.58 15.51 11.84
N SER A 340 25.44 16.83 11.88
CA SER A 340 24.87 17.62 10.78
C SER A 340 25.96 18.35 10.01
N LYS A 341 25.84 18.35 8.67
CA LYS A 341 26.73 19.09 7.77
C LYS A 341 25.89 19.89 6.76
N THR A 342 26.19 21.17 6.62
CA THR A 342 25.64 22.00 5.54
C THR A 342 26.42 21.78 4.23
N LEU A 343 25.89 22.26 3.10
CA LEU A 343 26.61 22.18 1.83
C LEU A 343 27.90 23.01 1.83
N GLU A 344 27.98 24.08 2.63
CA GLU A 344 29.20 24.90 2.78
C GLU A 344 30.30 24.14 3.52
N GLN A 345 29.92 23.23 4.43
CA GLN A 345 30.84 22.38 5.17
C GLN A 345 31.28 21.14 4.39
N ASP A 346 30.52 20.74 3.36
CA ASP A 346 30.87 19.63 2.44
C ASP A 346 30.60 19.99 0.96
N PRO A 347 31.27 21.04 0.41
CA PRO A 347 30.92 21.60 -0.91
C PRO A 347 31.20 20.64 -2.07
N GLU A 348 32.15 19.72 -1.87
CA GLU A 348 32.49 18.67 -2.82
C GLU A 348 31.80 17.33 -2.52
N THR A 349 30.85 17.29 -1.59
CA THR A 349 30.09 16.10 -1.21
C THR A 349 30.98 14.92 -0.79
N LYS A 350 32.17 15.20 -0.22
CA LYS A 350 33.18 14.22 0.16
C LYS A 350 32.65 13.29 1.25
N ILE A 351 31.96 13.84 2.24
CA ILE A 351 31.41 13.06 3.36
C ILE A 351 30.32 12.13 2.84
N LEU A 352 29.36 12.65 2.06
CA LEU A 352 28.30 11.82 1.50
C LEU A 352 28.86 10.78 0.52
N SER A 353 29.83 11.15 -0.32
CA SER A 353 30.49 10.22 -1.25
C SER A 353 31.23 9.10 -0.54
N LYS A 354 31.90 9.41 0.58
CA LYS A 354 32.54 8.41 1.43
C LYS A 354 31.49 7.51 2.09
N TRP A 355 30.42 8.08 2.66
CA TRP A 355 29.31 7.33 3.23
C TRP A 355 28.75 6.31 2.23
N GLN A 356 28.46 6.72 0.98
CA GLN A 356 27.94 5.81 -0.06
C GLN A 356 28.88 4.63 -0.37
N ARG A 357 30.19 4.75 -0.14
CA ARG A 357 31.16 3.68 -0.43
C ARG A 357 31.31 2.69 0.71
N ILE A 358 31.06 3.12 1.94
CA ILE A 358 31.37 2.33 3.14
C ILE A 358 30.12 1.88 3.90
N SER A 359 28.98 2.57 3.76
CA SER A 359 27.84 2.40 4.67
C SER A 359 27.26 0.98 4.67
N ASP A 360 27.33 0.28 3.54
CA ASP A 360 26.95 -1.13 3.40
C ASP A 360 27.98 -2.11 3.98
N LYS A 361 29.23 -1.67 4.16
CA LYS A 361 30.40 -2.46 4.57
C LYS A 361 30.82 -2.25 6.02
N LEU A 362 30.27 -1.24 6.70
CA LEU A 362 30.51 -1.03 8.14
C LEU A 362 30.09 -2.26 8.94
N VAL A 363 30.61 -2.40 10.16
CA VAL A 363 30.21 -3.49 11.08
C VAL A 363 28.69 -3.58 11.23
N GLU A 364 28.16 -4.80 11.36
CA GLU A 364 26.70 -5.04 11.32
C GLU A 364 25.95 -4.37 12.48
N ASP A 365 26.66 -4.12 13.58
CA ASP A 365 26.16 -3.42 14.77
C ASP A 365 25.88 -1.92 14.54
N LEU A 366 26.42 -1.33 13.47
CA LEU A 366 26.26 0.09 13.16
C LEU A 366 25.21 0.31 12.06
N PHE A 367 24.15 1.02 12.41
CA PHE A 367 23.22 1.60 11.46
C PHE A 367 23.49 3.11 11.34
N LEU A 368 23.76 3.59 10.13
CA LEU A 368 24.09 5.01 9.87
C LEU A 368 23.31 5.53 8.65
N ARG A 369 22.18 6.21 8.89
CA ARG A 369 21.36 6.81 7.84
C ARG A 369 21.70 8.28 7.62
N VAL A 370 21.36 8.79 6.44
CA VAL A 370 21.47 10.23 6.12
C VAL A 370 20.08 10.79 5.89
N LEU A 371 19.72 11.85 6.62
CA LEU A 371 18.50 12.62 6.41
C LEU A 371 18.86 13.93 5.72
N PHE A 372 18.07 14.31 4.72
CA PHE A 372 18.21 15.56 3.99
C PHE A 372 17.12 16.51 4.49
N ARG A 373 17.53 17.62 5.12
CA ARG A 373 16.63 18.63 5.67
C ARG A 373 16.79 19.94 4.91
N VAL A 374 15.70 20.42 4.35
CA VAL A 374 15.63 21.74 3.71
C VAL A 374 15.02 22.72 4.71
N ALA A 375 15.76 23.76 5.06
CA ALA A 375 15.26 24.86 5.88
C ALA A 375 14.48 25.87 5.02
N GLY A 376 13.69 26.74 5.65
CA GLY A 376 12.80 27.68 4.96
C GLY A 376 13.53 28.71 4.08
N ASP A 377 14.80 28.97 4.36
CA ASP A 377 15.74 29.80 3.58
C ASP A 377 16.42 29.04 2.43
N LYS A 378 15.98 27.79 2.17
CA LYS A 378 16.54 26.85 1.19
C LYS A 378 17.91 26.27 1.55
N THR A 379 18.37 26.44 2.79
CA THR A 379 19.59 25.79 3.26
C THR A 379 19.36 24.29 3.37
N LEU A 380 20.22 23.49 2.70
CA LEU A 380 20.19 22.03 2.78
C LEU A 380 21.21 21.53 3.81
N THR A 381 20.73 20.80 4.80
CA THR A 381 21.54 20.13 5.83
C THR A 381 21.41 18.63 5.69
N LEU A 382 22.56 17.94 5.69
CA LEU A 382 22.64 16.48 5.76
C LEU A 382 22.91 16.07 7.21
N GLU A 383 21.95 15.37 7.80
CA GLU A 383 22.03 14.83 9.15
C GLU A 383 22.39 13.33 9.09
N TYR A 384 23.58 12.99 9.55
CA TYR A 384 24.08 11.62 9.67
C TYR A 384 23.70 11.07 11.05
N LYS A 385 22.62 10.29 11.10
CA LYS A 385 22.09 9.73 12.35
C LYS A 385 22.46 8.26 12.49
N GLY A 386 23.16 7.95 13.57
CA GLY A 386 23.68 6.62 13.86
C GLY A 386 23.05 5.94 15.08
N GLN A 387 22.93 4.62 15.01
CA GLN A 387 22.62 3.74 16.13
C GLN A 387 23.61 2.57 16.10
N PHE A 388 24.38 2.40 17.17
CA PHE A 388 25.40 1.37 17.31
C PHE A 388 25.07 0.46 18.48
N LEU A 389 25.00 -0.84 18.23
CA LEU A 389 24.71 -1.87 19.24
C LEU A 389 25.94 -2.20 20.08
N GLY A 390 26.45 -1.19 20.78
CA GLY A 390 27.57 -1.27 21.70
C GLY A 390 27.85 0.09 22.34
N GLU A 391 28.86 0.11 23.19
CA GLU A 391 29.26 1.30 23.95
C GLU A 391 29.99 2.33 23.08
N LYS A 392 30.00 3.56 23.58
CA LYS A 392 30.57 4.73 22.90
C LYS A 392 32.06 4.56 22.63
N GLY A 393 32.79 3.92 23.54
CA GLY A 393 34.22 3.64 23.36
C GLY A 393 34.49 2.82 22.10
N THR A 394 33.76 1.72 21.91
CA THR A 394 33.86 0.85 20.74
C THR A 394 33.37 1.54 19.46
N LEU A 395 32.31 2.35 19.55
CA LEU A 395 31.85 3.14 18.41
C LEU A 395 32.96 4.06 17.88
N MET A 396 33.70 4.74 18.76
CA MET A 396 34.78 5.64 18.34
C MET A 396 35.90 4.90 17.59
N GLU A 397 36.18 3.64 17.95
CA GLU A 397 37.14 2.80 17.22
C GLU A 397 36.62 2.41 15.84
N VAL A 398 35.34 2.00 15.75
CA VAL A 398 34.67 1.68 14.47
C VAL A 398 34.66 2.90 13.53
N MET A 399 34.43 4.10 14.07
CA MET A 399 34.31 5.32 13.28
C MET A 399 35.66 5.87 12.78
N LYS A 400 36.80 5.26 13.16
CA LYS A 400 38.11 5.53 12.52
C LYS A 400 38.14 5.17 11.04
N ASP A 401 37.22 4.33 10.55
CA ASP A 401 37.04 4.03 9.13
C ASP A 401 36.28 5.13 8.35
N PHE A 402 35.68 6.08 9.09
CA PHE A 402 34.96 7.23 8.55
C PHE A 402 35.31 8.56 9.25
N PRO A 403 36.60 8.95 9.31
CA PRO A 403 37.03 10.16 10.01
C PRO A 403 36.49 11.43 9.36
N GLU A 404 36.14 11.41 8.07
CA GLU A 404 35.61 12.56 7.33
C GLU A 404 34.28 13.06 7.91
N LEU A 405 33.52 12.22 8.62
CA LEU A 405 32.30 12.64 9.29
C LEU A 405 32.60 13.62 10.45
N GLY A 406 33.77 13.48 11.07
CA GLY A 406 34.18 14.29 12.23
C GLY A 406 33.33 14.01 13.47
N LEU A 407 32.89 12.76 13.66
CA LEU A 407 32.18 12.35 14.88
C LEU A 407 33.10 12.51 16.08
N THR A 408 32.57 13.14 17.13
CA THR A 408 33.25 13.29 18.42
C THR A 408 32.53 12.49 19.50
N ARG A 409 33.18 12.36 20.67
CA ARG A 409 32.56 11.70 21.82
C ARG A 409 31.35 12.50 22.30
N GLU A 410 31.39 13.81 22.19
CA GLU A 410 30.36 14.75 22.66
C GLU A 410 29.05 14.61 21.86
N ASP A 411 29.14 14.14 20.61
CA ASP A 411 27.99 13.86 19.75
C ASP A 411 27.25 12.55 20.10
N CYS A 412 27.84 11.72 20.97
CA CYS A 412 27.37 10.38 21.30
C CYS A 412 26.64 10.34 22.65
N ILE A 413 25.46 9.72 22.66
CA ILE A 413 24.69 9.41 23.87
C ILE A 413 24.55 7.89 24.02
N GLU A 414 24.71 7.40 25.24
CA GLU A 414 24.46 6.01 25.60
C GLU A 414 23.06 5.87 26.18
N VAL A 415 22.30 4.93 25.62
CA VAL A 415 20.88 4.72 25.92
C VAL A 415 20.56 3.23 25.85
N SER A 416 19.47 2.80 26.48
CA SER A 416 18.90 1.49 26.24
C SER A 416 18.27 1.39 24.85
N TRP A 417 17.98 0.17 24.40
CA TRP A 417 17.31 -0.04 23.12
C TRP A 417 15.94 0.66 23.05
N ILE A 418 15.14 0.61 24.11
CA ILE A 418 13.79 1.22 24.11
C ILE A 418 13.84 2.76 24.10
N GLU A 419 14.83 3.37 24.74
CA GLU A 419 15.06 4.81 24.66
C GLU A 419 15.51 5.23 23.25
N SER A 420 16.29 4.37 22.57
CA SER A 420 16.63 4.58 21.16
C SER A 420 15.40 4.51 20.25
N VAL A 421 14.44 3.63 20.57
CA VAL A 421 13.15 3.54 19.89
C VAL A 421 12.36 4.84 20.05
N LEU A 422 12.27 5.40 21.26
CA LEU A 422 11.63 6.70 21.50
C LEU A 422 12.25 7.81 20.63
N SER A 423 13.58 7.94 20.65
CA SER A 423 14.29 8.94 19.84
C SER A 423 14.05 8.77 18.33
N ASN A 424 14.00 7.54 17.85
CA ASN A 424 13.74 7.26 16.44
C ASN A 424 12.27 7.51 16.04
N ALA A 425 11.34 7.35 16.97
CA ALA A 425 9.93 7.68 16.82
C ALA A 425 9.61 9.17 17.00
N GLY A 426 10.63 10.02 17.26
CA GLY A 426 10.51 11.47 17.37
C GLY A 426 10.23 11.99 18.78
N PHE A 427 10.28 11.13 19.79
CA PHE A 427 10.14 11.51 21.19
C PHE A 427 11.51 11.80 21.83
N PRO A 428 11.59 12.67 22.85
CA PRO A 428 12.75 12.72 23.74
C PRO A 428 13.07 11.35 24.33
N THR A 429 14.35 11.02 24.51
CA THR A 429 14.79 9.72 25.04
C THR A 429 14.30 9.43 26.45
N ASN A 430 14.04 10.48 27.24
CA ASN A 430 13.53 10.40 28.61
C ASN A 430 12.00 10.46 28.72
N SER A 431 11.28 10.33 27.60
CA SER A 431 9.81 10.31 27.62
C SER A 431 9.30 9.05 28.34
N PRO A 432 8.12 9.11 29.00
CA PRO A 432 7.47 7.91 29.53
C PRO A 432 7.24 6.88 28.43
N LEU A 433 7.49 5.60 28.68
CA LEU A 433 7.36 4.55 27.66
C LEU A 433 5.91 4.42 27.16
N GLU A 434 4.94 4.80 27.99
CA GLU A 434 3.50 4.75 27.72
C GLU A 434 3.10 5.55 26.48
N VAL A 435 3.90 6.53 26.04
CA VAL A 435 3.66 7.23 24.77
C VAL A 435 3.65 6.26 23.58
N LEU A 436 4.38 5.13 23.66
CA LEU A 436 4.37 4.08 22.64
C LEU A 436 3.06 3.29 22.58
N LEU A 437 2.23 3.34 23.62
CA LEU A 437 0.91 2.69 23.68
C LEU A 437 -0.19 3.54 23.03
N ASP A 438 0.00 4.85 22.91
CA ASP A 438 -0.95 5.73 22.24
C ASP A 438 -0.50 6.02 20.79
N PRO A 439 -1.15 5.42 19.77
CA PRO A 439 -0.81 5.71 18.37
C PRO A 439 -1.09 7.16 17.98
N ASN A 440 -1.89 7.91 18.75
CA ASN A 440 -2.19 9.31 18.51
C ASN A 440 -1.10 10.26 19.00
N SER A 441 -0.22 9.81 19.91
CA SER A 441 0.85 10.62 20.50
C SER A 441 2.01 10.88 19.53
N THR A 442 2.05 10.14 18.41
CA THR A 442 3.16 10.22 17.45
C THR A 442 3.28 11.63 16.84
N PRO A 443 4.49 12.21 16.80
CA PRO A 443 4.70 13.54 16.20
C PRO A 443 4.58 13.53 14.66
N PHE A 444 4.47 12.35 14.04
CA PHE A 444 4.42 12.16 12.58
C PHE A 444 3.00 11.84 12.06
N ARG A 445 1.97 12.34 12.74
CA ARG A 445 0.57 12.01 12.44
C ARG A 445 -0.03 13.00 11.43
N LEU A 446 -0.93 12.47 10.59
CA LEU A 446 -1.85 13.22 9.73
C LEU A 446 -1.18 14.24 8.80
N HIS A 447 -0.65 13.74 7.69
CA HIS A 447 -0.06 14.60 6.67
C HIS A 447 -0.67 14.36 5.29
N TYR A 448 -0.72 15.41 4.48
CA TYR A 448 -0.83 15.29 3.04
C TYR A 448 0.51 14.80 2.50
N PHE A 449 0.51 13.55 2.05
CA PHE A 449 1.75 12.83 1.81
C PHE A 449 1.77 12.20 0.41
N LYS A 450 2.93 12.30 -0.25
CA LYS A 450 3.29 11.46 -1.40
C LYS A 450 4.74 11.06 -1.25
N ALA A 451 5.02 9.77 -1.45
CA ALA A 451 6.37 9.24 -1.47
C ALA A 451 6.66 8.34 -2.67
N LYS A 452 7.97 8.12 -2.88
CA LYS A 452 8.58 7.20 -3.82
C LYS A 452 9.84 6.62 -3.20
N SER A 453 10.34 5.52 -3.75
CA SER A 453 11.58 4.90 -3.28
C SER A 453 12.41 4.31 -4.38
N ASP A 454 13.71 4.27 -4.15
CA ASP A 454 14.71 3.67 -5.04
C ASP A 454 15.71 2.84 -4.24
N PHE A 455 16.46 2.01 -4.95
CA PHE A 455 17.64 1.33 -4.40
C PHE A 455 18.87 1.68 -5.25
N ALA A 456 19.97 2.01 -4.58
CA ALA A 456 21.26 2.24 -5.22
C ALA A 456 22.14 1.00 -5.06
N THR A 457 22.71 0.54 -6.18
CA THR A 457 23.68 -0.58 -6.23
C THR A 457 25.11 -0.10 -6.51
N LYS A 458 25.27 1.19 -6.80
CA LYS A 458 26.54 1.89 -7.01
C LYS A 458 26.47 3.29 -6.38
N PRO A 459 27.60 3.86 -5.93
CA PRO A 459 27.62 5.24 -5.47
C PRO A 459 27.18 6.22 -6.57
N ILE A 460 26.31 7.16 -6.21
CA ILE A 460 25.89 8.28 -7.05
C ILE A 460 27.08 9.25 -7.17
N PRO A 461 27.48 9.64 -8.39
CA PRO A 461 28.60 10.54 -8.59
C PRO A 461 28.29 11.95 -8.07
N ALA A 462 29.32 12.72 -7.73
CA ALA A 462 29.19 14.06 -7.14
C ALA A 462 28.31 15.01 -7.96
N PHE A 463 28.41 15.00 -9.30
CA PHE A 463 27.54 15.82 -10.15
C PHE A 463 26.06 15.39 -10.05
N GLY A 464 25.81 14.09 -9.91
CA GLY A 464 24.48 13.52 -9.68
C GLY A 464 23.89 14.00 -8.36
N LEU A 465 24.68 13.97 -7.28
CA LEU A 465 24.31 14.51 -5.97
C LEU A 465 24.03 16.02 -6.01
N LYS A 466 24.93 16.81 -6.64
CA LYS A 466 24.76 18.27 -6.75
C LYS A 466 23.48 18.64 -7.50
N GLY A 467 23.12 17.92 -8.57
CA GLY A 467 21.84 18.16 -9.25
C GLY A 467 20.63 17.71 -8.44
N MET A 468 20.73 16.62 -7.67
CA MET A 468 19.68 16.20 -6.73
C MET A 468 19.43 17.27 -5.67
N PHE A 469 20.49 17.86 -5.10
CA PHE A 469 20.38 18.93 -4.12
C PHE A 469 19.66 20.16 -4.66
N LYS A 470 19.94 20.55 -5.91
CA LYS A 470 19.25 21.65 -6.59
C LYS A 470 17.74 21.43 -6.65
N ILE A 471 17.30 20.21 -6.93
CA ILE A 471 15.87 19.87 -6.97
C ILE A 471 15.28 19.83 -5.55
N LEU A 472 16.02 19.28 -4.56
CA LEU A 472 15.55 19.19 -3.18
C LEU A 472 15.15 20.56 -2.61
N VAL A 473 15.99 21.59 -2.81
CA VAL A 473 15.77 22.93 -2.26
C VAL A 473 14.64 23.73 -2.94
N GLU A 474 14.03 23.20 -3.99
CA GLU A 474 12.86 23.82 -4.66
C GLU A 474 11.54 23.56 -3.91
N GLU A 475 11.52 22.59 -2.99
CA GLU A 475 10.35 22.21 -2.22
C GLU A 475 10.67 22.16 -0.72
N ASN A 476 10.16 23.14 0.03
CA ASN A 476 10.39 23.28 1.47
C ASN A 476 9.73 22.16 2.28
N THR A 477 8.70 21.49 1.73
CA THR A 477 8.05 20.33 2.36
C THR A 477 8.70 18.99 1.97
N SER A 478 9.85 19.03 1.31
CA SER A 478 10.58 17.83 0.91
C SER A 478 11.15 17.10 2.13
N SER A 479 11.08 15.78 2.09
CA SER A 479 11.72 14.89 3.04
C SER A 479 12.42 13.80 2.26
N MET A 480 13.72 13.65 2.47
CA MET A 480 14.50 12.60 1.84
C MET A 480 15.45 11.96 2.83
N PHE A 481 15.61 10.65 2.74
CA PHE A 481 16.61 9.94 3.51
C PHE A 481 17.18 8.74 2.76
N MET A 482 18.43 8.41 3.10
CA MET A 482 19.15 7.24 2.59
C MET A 482 19.41 6.26 3.75
N ILE A 483 19.02 5.00 3.56
CA ILE A 483 19.08 3.92 4.55
C ILE A 483 20.12 2.90 4.10
N PRO A 484 21.20 2.64 4.87
CA PRO A 484 22.23 1.70 4.48
C PRO A 484 21.72 0.26 4.51
N TYR A 485 22.13 -0.53 3.51
CA TYR A 485 21.90 -1.97 3.42
C TYR A 485 23.21 -2.69 3.77
N GLY A 486 23.49 -3.85 3.17
CA GLY A 486 24.63 -4.68 3.55
C GLY A 486 24.41 -5.43 4.87
N GLY A 487 25.51 -5.88 5.50
CA GLY A 487 25.44 -6.76 6.67
C GLY A 487 24.54 -7.98 6.43
N MET A 488 23.63 -8.27 7.37
CA MET A 488 22.64 -9.34 7.27
C MET A 488 21.79 -9.26 6.00
N MET A 489 21.42 -8.06 5.54
CA MET A 489 20.64 -7.89 4.30
C MET A 489 21.36 -8.43 3.05
N ALA A 490 22.70 -8.49 3.06
CA ALA A 490 23.48 -9.08 1.98
C ALA A 490 23.75 -10.59 2.16
N LYS A 491 23.53 -11.14 3.36
CA LYS A 491 23.68 -12.56 3.68
C LYS A 491 22.42 -13.36 3.33
N ILE A 492 21.25 -12.74 3.44
CA ILE A 492 19.96 -13.37 3.12
C ILE A 492 19.80 -13.49 1.59
N PRO A 493 19.49 -14.69 1.04
CA PRO A 493 19.20 -14.86 -0.38
C PRO A 493 18.02 -14.01 -0.88
N GLU A 494 18.08 -13.54 -2.13
CA GLU A 494 17.00 -12.72 -2.72
C GLU A 494 15.64 -13.43 -2.73
N SER A 495 15.60 -14.77 -2.74
CA SER A 495 14.38 -15.57 -2.79
C SER A 495 13.92 -16.11 -1.43
N GLU A 496 14.66 -15.84 -0.35
CA GLU A 496 14.36 -16.36 1.00
C GLU A 496 12.97 -15.90 1.48
N THR A 497 12.65 -14.64 1.20
CA THR A 497 11.31 -14.05 1.34
C THR A 497 10.97 -13.33 0.02
N PRO A 498 9.72 -12.88 -0.19
CA PRO A 498 9.36 -12.16 -1.41
C PRO A 498 10.13 -10.85 -1.59
N PHE A 499 10.61 -10.23 -0.51
CA PHE A 499 11.48 -9.07 -0.57
C PHE A 499 12.85 -9.43 -1.18
N ALA A 500 13.13 -8.88 -2.36
CA ALA A 500 14.25 -9.30 -3.20
C ALA A 500 15.50 -8.41 -3.14
N HIS A 501 15.44 -7.27 -2.44
CA HIS A 501 16.50 -6.24 -2.48
C HIS A 501 17.61 -6.54 -1.48
N ARG A 502 18.43 -7.57 -1.77
CA ARG A 502 19.45 -8.13 -0.85
C ARG A 502 20.87 -7.75 -1.28
N LYS A 503 21.76 -8.74 -1.44
CA LYS A 503 23.17 -8.59 -1.83
C LYS A 503 23.32 -7.68 -3.06
N GLY A 504 24.28 -6.76 -3.01
CA GLY A 504 24.53 -5.77 -4.07
C GLY A 504 23.78 -4.46 -3.91
N THR A 505 22.82 -4.38 -2.98
CA THR A 505 22.18 -3.12 -2.58
C THR A 505 23.09 -2.38 -1.59
N ILE A 506 23.47 -1.14 -1.91
CA ILE A 506 24.26 -0.30 -0.99
C ILE A 506 23.33 0.44 -0.03
N PHE A 507 22.31 1.12 -0.54
CA PHE A 507 21.31 1.82 0.28
C PHE A 507 19.98 1.95 -0.46
N LYS A 508 18.91 2.09 0.33
CA LYS A 508 17.57 2.49 -0.13
C LYS A 508 17.44 4.01 -0.02
N ILE A 509 16.77 4.63 -0.98
CA ILE A 509 16.43 6.05 -0.98
C ILE A 509 14.92 6.19 -0.81
N HIS A 510 14.48 7.10 0.04
CA HIS A 510 13.10 7.51 0.16
C HIS A 510 13.00 8.99 -0.20
N TYR A 511 12.04 9.32 -1.06
CA TYR A 511 11.66 10.68 -1.42
C TYR A 511 10.23 10.89 -0.95
N ALA A 512 9.94 12.01 -0.31
CA ALA A 512 8.59 12.39 0.05
C ALA A 512 8.38 13.90 -0.01
N THR A 513 7.10 14.26 -0.15
CA THR A 513 6.60 15.57 0.26
C THR A 513 5.61 15.37 1.40
N ILE A 514 5.73 16.20 2.43
CA ILE A 514 4.96 16.09 3.67
C ILE A 514 4.42 17.48 4.03
N SER A 515 3.10 17.68 3.90
CA SER A 515 2.44 18.94 4.28
C SER A 515 1.41 18.70 5.38
N SER A 516 1.33 19.60 6.35
CA SER A 516 0.25 19.67 7.33
C SER A 516 -0.97 20.44 6.82
N GLU A 517 -0.84 21.17 5.71
CA GLU A 517 -1.89 22.02 5.17
C GLU A 517 -2.64 21.35 4.02
N GLU A 518 -3.97 21.50 4.03
CA GLU A 518 -4.84 21.08 2.93
C GLU A 518 -4.62 21.98 1.72
N ASP A 519 -4.21 21.37 0.62
CA ASP A 519 -3.45 22.11 -0.36
C ASP A 519 -4.02 21.86 -1.76
N GLY A 520 -4.99 22.68 -2.15
CA GLY A 520 -5.63 22.65 -3.46
C GLY A 520 -4.63 22.73 -4.63
N LYS A 521 -4.24 23.94 -5.06
CA LYS A 521 -3.33 24.14 -6.22
C LYS A 521 -1.89 23.68 -5.96
N SER A 522 -1.45 23.66 -4.71
CA SER A 522 -0.12 23.26 -4.23
C SER A 522 0.12 21.75 -4.28
N SER A 523 -0.93 20.91 -4.19
CA SER A 523 -0.81 19.45 -4.36
C SER A 523 -0.24 19.06 -5.74
N ASN A 524 -0.68 19.72 -6.81
CA ASN A 524 -0.15 19.46 -8.16
C ASN A 524 1.35 19.81 -8.28
N LYS A 525 1.79 20.90 -7.63
CA LYS A 525 3.21 21.28 -7.60
C LYS A 525 4.05 20.21 -6.89
N ARG A 526 3.62 19.75 -5.72
CA ARG A 526 4.31 18.68 -4.97
C ARG A 526 4.35 17.35 -5.71
N MET A 527 3.22 16.98 -6.34
CA MET A 527 3.15 15.79 -7.21
C MET A 527 4.10 15.90 -8.40
N LYS A 528 4.22 17.08 -9.01
CA LYS A 528 5.19 17.33 -10.08
C LYS A 528 6.62 17.22 -9.55
N TRP A 529 6.94 17.91 -8.45
CA TRP A 529 8.27 17.90 -7.83
C TRP A 529 8.75 16.48 -7.52
N ILE A 530 7.91 15.64 -6.90
CA ILE A 530 8.34 14.28 -6.54
C ILE A 530 8.55 13.39 -7.77
N ARG A 531 7.81 13.64 -8.85
CA ARG A 531 8.01 12.96 -10.13
C ARG A 531 9.27 13.46 -10.84
N ASP A 532 9.58 14.75 -10.74
CA ASP A 532 10.78 15.36 -11.32
C ASP A 532 12.05 14.83 -10.64
N ILE A 533 12.12 14.83 -9.30
CA ILE A 533 13.28 14.28 -8.59
C ILE A 533 13.45 12.78 -8.85
N TYR A 534 12.35 12.02 -8.88
CA TYR A 534 12.40 10.59 -9.19
C TYR A 534 12.86 10.36 -10.64
N SER A 535 12.40 11.17 -11.60
CA SER A 535 12.87 11.12 -12.98
C SER A 535 14.36 11.44 -13.10
N TYR A 536 14.83 12.51 -12.43
CA TYR A 536 16.23 12.90 -12.39
C TYR A 536 17.14 11.79 -11.84
N MET A 537 16.68 11.03 -10.84
CA MET A 537 17.47 9.98 -10.21
C MET A 537 17.61 8.69 -11.02
N THR A 538 16.83 8.53 -12.11
CA THR A 538 16.81 7.32 -12.96
C THR A 538 18.18 6.76 -13.35
N PRO A 539 19.16 7.54 -13.84
CA PRO A 539 20.45 6.99 -14.28
C PRO A 539 21.39 6.60 -13.12
N TYR A 540 21.06 6.93 -11.87
CA TYR A 540 21.93 6.74 -10.71
C TYR A 540 21.49 5.62 -9.76
N VAL A 541 20.31 5.04 -10.00
CA VAL A 541 19.70 4.01 -9.15
C VAL A 541 19.62 2.67 -9.91
N SER A 542 19.12 1.64 -9.24
CA SER A 542 18.87 0.34 -9.87
C SER A 542 18.03 0.48 -11.14
N SER A 543 18.29 -0.40 -12.11
CA SER A 543 17.55 -0.44 -13.37
C SER A 543 17.37 -1.89 -13.82
N ASN A 544 16.33 -2.12 -14.62
CA ASN A 544 16.00 -3.44 -15.19
C ASN A 544 15.84 -4.57 -14.14
N PRO A 545 14.87 -4.49 -13.20
CA PRO A 545 13.91 -3.40 -13.02
C PRO A 545 14.46 -2.28 -12.12
N ARG A 546 13.84 -1.09 -12.18
CA ARG A 546 14.06 -0.04 -11.19
C ARG A 546 13.37 -0.46 -9.89
N GLN A 547 14.16 -0.85 -8.90
CA GLN A 547 13.65 -1.47 -7.68
C GLN A 547 12.89 -0.46 -6.82
N ALA A 548 11.77 -0.89 -6.24
CA ALA A 548 10.94 -0.11 -5.33
C ALA A 548 10.55 -0.95 -4.10
N TYR A 549 10.21 -0.31 -2.99
CA TYR A 549 9.82 -0.99 -1.75
C TYR A 549 8.30 -1.02 -1.58
N VAL A 550 7.70 -2.21 -1.45
CA VAL A 550 6.24 -2.38 -1.44
C VAL A 550 5.52 -1.70 -0.26
N ASN A 551 6.19 -1.56 0.90
CA ASN A 551 5.66 -0.80 2.04
C ASN A 551 5.67 0.72 1.79
N TYR A 552 6.44 1.21 0.82
CA TYR A 552 6.38 2.57 0.30
C TYR A 552 5.57 2.59 -0.99
N ARG A 553 4.31 2.16 -0.87
CA ARG A 553 3.41 1.93 -1.99
C ARG A 553 3.33 3.15 -2.90
N ASP A 554 3.44 2.92 -4.21
CA ASP A 554 3.43 3.97 -5.22
C ASP A 554 2.59 3.54 -6.44
N LEU A 555 1.41 4.16 -6.60
CA LEU A 555 0.52 3.88 -7.72
C LEU A 555 1.03 4.44 -9.06
N ASP A 556 2.00 5.37 -9.07
CA ASP A 556 2.60 5.84 -10.33
C ASP A 556 3.43 4.73 -11.01
N LEU A 557 3.83 3.68 -10.29
CA LEU A 557 4.51 2.50 -10.88
C LEU A 557 3.56 1.68 -11.76
N GLY A 558 2.26 1.89 -11.62
CA GLY A 558 1.20 1.17 -12.31
C GLY A 558 0.22 0.51 -11.35
N MET A 559 -0.99 0.26 -11.85
CA MET A 559 -2.06 -0.37 -11.09
C MET A 559 -2.86 -1.35 -11.94
N ASN A 560 -3.38 -2.38 -11.28
CA ASN A 560 -4.44 -3.24 -11.80
C ASN A 560 -5.68 -2.40 -12.12
N LYS A 561 -6.45 -2.86 -13.11
CA LYS A 561 -7.77 -2.30 -13.44
C LYS A 561 -8.85 -3.34 -13.09
N LYS A 562 -10.11 -2.92 -13.22
CA LYS A 562 -11.27 -3.81 -13.00
C LYS A 562 -11.31 -5.02 -13.95
N ASP A 563 -10.66 -4.95 -15.11
CA ASP A 563 -10.55 -6.06 -16.08
C ASP A 563 -9.43 -7.05 -15.69
N SER A 564 -9.84 -8.25 -15.27
CA SER A 564 -8.97 -9.32 -14.79
C SER A 564 -8.00 -9.88 -15.84
N LYS A 565 -8.32 -9.85 -17.14
CA LYS A 565 -7.43 -10.40 -18.19
C LYS A 565 -6.19 -9.53 -18.42
N ALA A 566 -6.31 -8.22 -18.25
CA ALA A 566 -5.21 -7.27 -18.46
C ALA A 566 -4.31 -7.09 -17.21
N ASN A 567 -4.70 -7.64 -16.06
CA ASN A 567 -4.03 -7.38 -14.80
C ASN A 567 -2.66 -8.06 -14.70
N LEU A 568 -2.49 -9.29 -15.17
CA LEU A 568 -1.19 -9.96 -15.10
C LEU A 568 -0.08 -9.19 -15.84
N ILE A 569 -0.37 -8.72 -17.07
CA ILE A 569 0.62 -8.00 -17.89
C ILE A 569 0.99 -6.66 -17.23
N LYS A 570 0.01 -5.91 -16.73
CA LYS A 570 0.28 -4.65 -16.00
C LYS A 570 1.03 -4.90 -14.70
N ALA A 571 0.69 -5.97 -14.00
CA ALA A 571 1.30 -6.34 -12.74
C ALA A 571 2.73 -6.83 -12.88
N GLN A 572 3.12 -7.40 -14.02
CA GLN A 572 4.52 -7.74 -14.27
C GLN A 572 5.43 -6.50 -14.20
N THR A 573 4.96 -5.33 -14.64
CA THR A 573 5.76 -4.10 -14.63
C THR A 573 6.02 -3.58 -13.22
N TRP A 574 5.00 -3.34 -12.40
CA TRP A 574 5.20 -2.86 -11.02
C TRP A 574 5.65 -4.00 -10.09
N GLY A 575 5.24 -5.23 -10.35
CA GLY A 575 5.58 -6.41 -9.57
C GLY A 575 7.06 -6.76 -9.66
N ALA A 576 7.68 -6.61 -10.84
CA ALA A 576 9.13 -6.75 -10.98
C ALA A 576 9.88 -5.66 -10.19
N GLN A 577 9.35 -4.44 -10.11
CA GLN A 577 9.98 -3.37 -9.33
C GLN A 577 9.95 -3.67 -7.83
N TYR A 578 8.83 -4.19 -7.30
CA TYR A 578 8.74 -4.56 -5.88
C TYR A 578 9.46 -5.86 -5.52
N PHE A 579 9.39 -6.88 -6.37
CA PHE A 579 9.73 -8.27 -6.00
C PHE A 579 10.77 -8.92 -6.93
N LYS A 580 11.25 -8.23 -7.96
CA LYS A 580 12.16 -8.79 -8.98
C LYS A 580 11.62 -10.14 -9.50
N ASN A 581 12.44 -11.19 -9.46
CA ASN A 581 12.09 -12.52 -9.93
C ASN A 581 11.07 -13.25 -9.03
N ASN A 582 10.90 -12.81 -7.77
CA ASN A 582 9.96 -13.42 -6.82
C ASN A 582 8.50 -13.19 -7.22
N PHE A 583 8.21 -12.18 -8.06
CA PHE A 583 6.85 -11.90 -8.54
C PHE A 583 6.17 -13.12 -9.18
N ASN A 584 6.92 -13.91 -9.96
CA ASN A 584 6.36 -15.10 -10.62
C ASN A 584 5.94 -16.18 -9.61
N ARG A 585 6.69 -16.35 -8.51
CA ARG A 585 6.33 -17.28 -7.44
C ARG A 585 5.10 -16.77 -6.69
N LEU A 586 5.03 -15.47 -6.39
CA LEU A 586 3.86 -14.84 -5.78
C LEU A 586 2.58 -15.08 -6.61
N VAL A 587 2.64 -14.90 -7.94
CA VAL A 587 1.50 -15.16 -8.84
C VAL A 587 1.06 -16.63 -8.80
N LYS A 588 2.00 -17.58 -8.81
CA LYS A 588 1.67 -19.01 -8.69
C LYS A 588 0.98 -19.33 -7.37
N ILE A 589 1.49 -18.79 -6.27
CA ILE A 589 0.91 -18.98 -4.93
C ILE A 589 -0.49 -18.36 -4.89
N LYS A 590 -0.64 -17.11 -5.32
CA LYS A 590 -1.92 -16.42 -5.43
C LYS A 590 -2.95 -17.25 -6.19
N THR A 591 -2.55 -17.82 -7.33
CA THR A 591 -3.42 -18.67 -8.16
C THR A 591 -3.92 -19.90 -7.41
N LYS A 592 -3.10 -20.47 -6.53
CA LYS A 592 -3.45 -21.65 -5.73
C LYS A 592 -4.36 -21.30 -4.55
N VAL A 593 -4.06 -20.23 -3.82
CA VAL A 593 -4.71 -19.92 -2.54
C VAL A 593 -5.93 -19.00 -2.68
N ASP A 594 -6.03 -18.24 -3.76
CA ASP A 594 -7.16 -17.35 -4.06
C ASP A 594 -7.37 -17.24 -5.59
N PRO A 595 -7.84 -18.33 -6.23
CA PRO A 595 -8.03 -18.41 -7.69
C PRO A 595 -9.09 -17.44 -8.22
N GLU A 596 -10.05 -17.04 -7.38
CA GLU A 596 -11.14 -16.13 -7.71
C GLU A 596 -10.78 -14.65 -7.45
N ASN A 597 -9.55 -14.40 -6.99
CA ASN A 597 -9.01 -13.07 -6.74
C ASN A 597 -9.86 -12.25 -5.76
N PHE A 598 -10.36 -12.91 -4.72
CA PHE A 598 -11.18 -12.33 -3.68
C PHE A 598 -10.45 -11.21 -2.93
N PHE A 599 -9.22 -11.48 -2.48
CA PHE A 599 -8.34 -10.48 -1.88
C PHE A 599 -7.63 -9.69 -2.97
N ARG A 600 -8.11 -8.48 -3.25
CA ARG A 600 -7.58 -7.63 -4.31
C ARG A 600 -7.56 -6.15 -3.94
N HIS A 601 -6.64 -5.44 -4.55
CA HIS A 601 -6.53 -3.99 -4.57
C HIS A 601 -5.73 -3.56 -5.82
N GLU A 602 -5.49 -2.27 -5.95
CA GLU A 602 -4.84 -1.59 -7.09
C GLU A 602 -3.46 -2.18 -7.44
N GLN A 603 -2.74 -2.75 -6.49
CA GLN A 603 -1.42 -3.38 -6.68
C GLN A 603 -1.35 -4.76 -6.02
N SER A 604 -2.50 -5.44 -5.94
CA SER A 604 -2.54 -6.83 -5.46
C SER A 604 -1.91 -7.78 -6.47
N ILE A 605 -1.28 -8.85 -5.98
CA ILE A 605 -0.76 -9.91 -6.84
C ILE A 605 -1.95 -10.55 -7.57
N PRO A 606 -1.97 -10.56 -8.92
CA PRO A 606 -3.06 -11.20 -9.66
C PRO A 606 -2.84 -12.73 -9.75
N PRO A 607 -3.91 -13.54 -9.73
CA PRO A 607 -3.81 -14.94 -10.11
C PRO A 607 -3.61 -15.08 -11.63
N LEU A 608 -3.21 -16.27 -12.08
CA LEU A 608 -3.19 -16.61 -13.50
C LEU A 608 -4.61 -16.60 -14.09
N PRO A 609 -4.80 -16.08 -15.33
CA PRO A 609 -6.07 -16.14 -16.02
C PRO A 609 -6.58 -17.58 -16.14
N TYR A 610 -7.90 -17.77 -16.08
CA TYR A 610 -8.54 -19.09 -16.16
C TYR A 610 -8.06 -19.94 -17.35
N SER A 611 -7.84 -19.32 -18.52
CA SER A 611 -7.33 -20.02 -19.72
C SER A 611 -5.93 -20.62 -19.57
N LYS A 612 -5.08 -20.08 -18.68
CA LYS A 612 -3.75 -20.62 -18.37
C LYS A 612 -3.75 -21.57 -17.18
N ARG A 613 -4.85 -21.62 -16.39
CA ARG A 613 -5.01 -22.61 -15.30
C ARG A 613 -5.23 -24.01 -15.88
N LEU A 614 -6.02 -24.14 -16.95
CA LEU A 614 -6.36 -25.43 -17.56
C LEU A 614 -5.17 -26.15 -18.23
N SER A 615 -4.09 -25.44 -18.56
CA SER A 615 -2.88 -26.01 -19.18
C SER A 615 -1.78 -26.40 -18.19
N SER A 616 -1.99 -26.19 -16.89
CA SER A 616 -1.00 -26.41 -15.83
C SER A 616 -1.41 -27.49 -14.81
N TRP A 617 -2.50 -28.19 -15.05
CA TRP A 617 -2.96 -29.36 -14.29
C TRP A 617 -2.76 -30.63 -15.09
#